data_AF-A0A353BT49-F1
#
_entry.id   AF-A0A353BT49-F1
#
_cell.length_a   1.000
_cell.length_b   1.000
_cell.length_c   1.000
_cell.angle_alpha   90.00
_cell.angle_beta   90.00
_cell.angle_gamma   90.00
#
_symmetry.space_group_name_H-M   'P 1'
#
loop_
_entity.id
_entity.type
_entity.pdbx_description
1 polymer ?
#
loop_
_entity_poly.entity_id
_entity_poly.type
_entity_poly.pdbx_seq_one_letter_code
_entity_poly.pdbx_strand_id
1 'polypeptide(L)'
;MLNKGLSPDKHETVFHGSSGDDGGSFGTKRAPQVKAFPAVSKLGQQLLDAGLINTAQLEYVLQFQKTKGGRLGDILVSLGMISQSDFEKIIIPERRKLPLGEMLLQEGVIEEVQLKQALSFQEKSGGLLGDILITLGMAKPEAVYRELATQNQIGRVGMMFDFQEAQKLPYAIAKKYQVCVINHEKSRYLVAALHKLLGPETAEIESFLDMKIEVVLAEQHEMENFWKIAYDSDLVDESINRLRNEMAENSAQETFTRSQKIILIGLGALMGLGLVFNFTVTLILINVIIQGLYFLISTHKMYILTRGINADSQIKISEQEVQALDERELPIYTILVPIYKEAGVIKDLLDHLDKLDYPKTKLDVRLLLEEVDLDTIQAVQSYQLPYYCTALTVPSSQPQTKPKACNYGLIRARGKYVVIYDAEDRPELDQLKKAYLAFKQLSDQYICVQAKLNYYNCDDNLLTKWFTQEYSMWFELLLPGISKMKIPVPLGGT
;
A
#
# COMPACT_ATOMS: atom_id res chain seq x y z
N MET A 1 31.13 -3.36 46.67
CA MET A 1 31.86 -4.60 47.00
C MET A 1 31.71 -5.51 45.79
N LEU A 2 32.66 -5.92 44.96
CA LEU A 2 34.11 -5.80 44.71
C LEU A 2 34.19 -5.80 43.15
N ASN A 3 34.67 -4.78 42.44
CA ASN A 3 36.04 -4.31 42.13
C ASN A 3 36.98 -5.30 41.39
N LYS A 4 37.63 -4.74 40.34
CA LYS A 4 38.80 -5.18 39.51
C LYS A 4 38.48 -5.93 38.20
N GLY A 5 39.03 -5.57 37.02
CA GLY A 5 39.95 -4.52 36.58
C GLY A 5 40.42 -4.76 35.13
N LEU A 6 40.66 -3.65 34.41
CA LEU A 6 41.70 -3.33 33.38
C LEU A 6 42.53 -4.49 32.78
N SER A 7 42.95 -4.59 31.51
CA SER A 7 43.21 -3.66 30.39
C SER A 7 43.54 -4.50 29.11
N PRO A 8 43.79 -3.92 27.92
CA PRO A 8 43.80 -4.60 26.62
C PRO A 8 45.20 -5.02 26.16
N ASP A 9 45.28 -6.06 25.32
CA ASP A 9 46.51 -6.46 24.64
C ASP A 9 46.45 -6.19 23.13
N LYS A 10 47.55 -5.60 22.66
CA LYS A 10 47.91 -5.26 21.29
C LYS A 10 48.46 -6.51 20.60
N HIS A 11 48.18 -6.67 19.32
CA HIS A 11 49.09 -7.39 18.44
C HIS A 11 49.39 -6.58 17.19
N GLU A 12 50.62 -6.10 17.15
CA GLU A 12 51.36 -5.66 15.98
C GLU A 12 51.57 -6.84 15.03
N THR A 13 51.41 -6.62 13.73
CA THR A 13 52.04 -7.45 12.70
C THR A 13 52.90 -6.58 11.81
N VAL A 14 54.18 -6.97 11.81
CA VAL A 14 55.34 -6.32 11.22
C VAL A 14 55.45 -6.62 9.72
N PHE A 15 55.99 -5.64 9.01
CA PHE A 15 56.42 -5.64 7.61
C PHE A 15 57.44 -6.74 7.27
N HIS A 16 57.31 -7.32 6.07
CA HIS A 16 58.44 -7.84 5.31
C HIS A 16 58.42 -7.22 3.90
N GLY A 17 59.53 -6.58 3.54
CA GLY A 17 59.83 -6.12 2.20
C GLY A 17 60.84 -7.04 1.51
N SER A 18 60.75 -7.11 0.19
CA SER A 18 61.85 -7.39 -0.74
C SER A 18 61.50 -6.64 -2.04
N SER A 19 62.10 -5.49 -2.34
CA SER A 19 63.33 -5.30 -3.14
C SER A 19 63.39 -6.13 -4.43
N GLY A 20 63.28 -5.42 -5.56
CA GLY A 20 63.44 -5.92 -6.93
C GLY A 20 63.25 -4.78 -7.92
N ASP A 21 64.36 -4.14 -8.25
CA ASP A 21 64.57 -3.00 -9.16
C ASP A 21 64.30 -3.39 -10.63
N ASP A 22 63.93 -2.41 -11.46
CA ASP A 22 64.41 -2.21 -12.85
C ASP A 22 63.42 -1.46 -13.76
N GLY A 23 63.93 -0.42 -14.41
CA GLY A 23 63.63 -0.13 -15.82
C GLY A 23 62.57 0.94 -16.10
N GLY A 24 63.00 2.18 -16.29
CA GLY A 24 62.13 3.30 -16.67
C GLY A 24 61.55 3.24 -18.08
N SER A 25 60.47 4.01 -18.29
CA SER A 25 60.25 4.72 -19.56
C SER A 25 59.36 5.95 -19.31
N PHE A 26 59.79 7.09 -19.87
CA PHE A 26 59.03 8.32 -19.95
C PHE A 26 57.78 8.10 -20.82
N GLY A 27 56.59 8.30 -20.25
CA GLY A 27 55.32 8.25 -20.97
C GLY A 27 54.37 9.35 -20.50
N THR A 28 54.29 10.42 -21.30
CA THR A 28 53.27 11.47 -21.35
C THR A 28 52.11 11.38 -20.35
N LYS A 29 52.02 12.38 -19.45
CA LYS A 29 50.82 12.67 -18.64
C LYS A 29 49.60 12.76 -19.56
N ARG A 30 48.75 11.73 -19.57
CA ARG A 30 47.40 11.82 -20.15
C ARG A 30 46.63 12.86 -19.34
N ALA A 31 46.05 13.84 -20.05
CA ALA A 31 45.07 14.75 -19.48
C ALA A 31 43.96 13.95 -18.77
N PRO A 32 43.41 14.44 -17.64
CA PRO A 32 42.31 13.77 -16.99
C PRO A 32 41.15 13.67 -17.99
N GLN A 33 40.72 12.44 -18.26
CA GLN A 33 39.50 12.18 -19.01
C GLN A 33 38.35 12.88 -18.27
N VAL A 34 37.74 13.85 -18.96
CA VAL A 34 36.50 14.48 -18.55
C VAL A 34 35.49 13.37 -18.29
N LYS A 35 35.05 13.22 -17.04
CA LYS A 35 33.95 12.32 -16.68
C LYS A 35 32.77 12.64 -17.59
N ALA A 36 32.25 11.62 -18.28
CA ALA A 36 31.04 11.75 -19.07
C ALA A 36 29.92 12.37 -18.20
N PHE A 37 29.38 13.48 -18.67
CA PHE A 37 28.33 14.22 -17.98
C PHE A 37 27.03 13.40 -17.96
N PRO A 38 26.21 13.52 -16.89
CA PRO A 38 24.83 13.04 -16.97
C PRO A 38 24.13 13.76 -18.13
N ALA A 39 23.30 13.04 -18.88
CA ALA A 39 22.58 13.58 -20.05
C ALA A 39 21.92 14.92 -19.69
N VAL A 40 22.36 15.98 -20.36
CA VAL A 40 21.80 17.33 -20.20
C VAL A 40 20.37 17.29 -20.70
N SER A 41 19.40 17.67 -19.87
CA SER A 41 17.99 17.71 -20.31
C SER A 41 17.86 18.54 -21.59
N LYS A 42 17.05 18.09 -22.56
CA LYS A 42 16.88 18.79 -23.86
C LYS A 42 16.50 20.27 -23.68
N LEU A 43 15.70 20.60 -22.66
CA LEU A 43 15.35 21.98 -22.32
C LEU A 43 16.58 22.77 -21.84
N GLY A 44 17.41 22.16 -20.99
CA GLY A 44 18.67 22.76 -20.53
C GLY A 44 19.62 23.04 -21.70
N GLN A 45 19.76 22.10 -22.64
CA GLN A 45 20.58 22.31 -23.84
C GLN A 45 20.02 23.43 -24.72
N GLN A 46 18.70 23.48 -24.93
CA GLN A 46 18.06 24.56 -25.70
C GLN A 46 18.25 25.94 -25.07
N LEU A 47 18.22 26.03 -23.74
CA LEU A 47 18.45 27.29 -23.03
C LEU A 47 19.92 27.74 -23.10
N LEU A 48 20.86 26.79 -23.12
CA LEU A 48 22.28 27.05 -23.38
C LEU A 48 22.49 27.51 -24.83
N ASP A 49 21.89 26.81 -25.79
CA ASP A 49 22.00 27.11 -27.23
C ASP A 49 21.37 28.48 -27.57
N ALA A 50 20.30 28.85 -26.88
CA ALA A 50 19.66 30.17 -26.98
C ALA A 50 20.43 31.28 -26.23
N GLY A 51 21.48 30.94 -25.47
CA GLY A 51 22.29 31.87 -24.70
C GLY A 51 21.56 32.54 -23.53
N LEU A 52 20.41 32.02 -23.09
CA LEU A 52 19.67 32.57 -21.95
C LEU A 52 20.28 32.20 -20.60
N ILE A 53 20.97 31.07 -20.53
CA ILE A 53 21.67 30.60 -19.33
C ILE A 53 23.06 30.11 -19.71
N ASN A 54 23.96 30.06 -18.73
CA ASN A 54 25.27 29.42 -18.86
C ASN A 54 25.31 28.03 -18.18
N THR A 55 26.39 27.28 -18.43
CA THR A 55 26.54 25.91 -17.92
C THR A 55 26.50 25.83 -16.40
N ALA A 56 27.08 26.80 -15.70
CA ALA A 56 27.08 26.86 -14.23
C ALA A 56 25.68 27.13 -13.66
N GLN A 57 24.89 28.00 -14.32
CA GLN A 57 23.49 28.25 -13.96
C GLN A 57 22.64 27.00 -14.19
N LEU A 58 22.85 26.28 -15.30
CA LEU A 58 22.14 25.03 -15.55
C LEU A 58 22.48 23.95 -14.52
N GLU A 59 23.75 23.80 -14.16
CA GLU A 59 24.19 22.87 -13.12
C GLU A 59 23.55 23.20 -11.76
N TYR A 60 23.56 24.48 -11.37
CA TYR A 60 22.92 24.93 -10.14
C TYR A 60 21.42 24.60 -10.13
N VAL A 61 20.73 24.88 -11.23
CA VAL A 61 19.28 24.63 -11.33
C VAL A 61 18.95 23.14 -11.34
N LEU A 62 19.75 22.31 -12.00
CA LEU A 62 19.59 20.85 -11.95
C LEU A 62 19.82 20.30 -10.55
N GLN A 63 20.81 20.82 -9.84
CA GLN A 63 21.06 20.46 -8.44
C GLN A 63 19.91 20.94 -7.52
N PHE A 64 19.40 22.15 -7.76
CA PHE A 64 18.25 22.69 -7.06
C PHE A 64 17.01 21.83 -7.31
N GLN A 65 16.69 21.52 -8.56
CA GLN A 65 15.57 20.66 -8.94
C GLN A 65 15.68 19.26 -8.30
N LYS A 66 16.87 18.67 -8.30
CA LYS A 66 17.10 17.38 -7.64
C LYS A 66 16.88 17.45 -6.13
N THR A 67 17.20 18.58 -5.52
CA THR A 67 17.11 18.77 -4.07
C THR A 67 15.69 19.14 -3.64
N LYS A 68 15.10 20.17 -4.24
CA LYS A 68 13.82 20.78 -3.83
C LYS A 68 12.63 20.36 -4.69
N GLY A 69 12.87 19.74 -5.84
CA GLY A 69 11.84 19.37 -6.81
C GLY A 69 11.45 20.52 -7.74
N GLY A 70 10.36 20.32 -8.46
CA GLY A 70 9.77 21.34 -9.34
C GLY A 70 10.16 21.20 -10.81
N ARG A 71 9.60 22.08 -11.64
CA ARG A 71 9.83 22.16 -13.07
C ARG A 71 11.00 23.09 -13.35
N LEU A 72 11.97 22.60 -14.13
CA LEU A 72 13.21 23.32 -14.44
C LEU A 72 12.98 24.75 -14.96
N GLY A 73 11.98 24.94 -15.82
CA GLY A 73 11.61 26.26 -16.33
C GLY A 73 11.09 27.22 -15.27
N ASP A 74 10.18 26.76 -14.41
CA ASP A 74 9.58 27.60 -13.38
C ASP A 74 10.61 27.95 -12.29
N ILE A 75 11.54 27.02 -12.01
CA ILE A 75 12.69 27.27 -11.13
C ILE A 75 13.56 28.39 -11.70
N LEU A 76 13.89 28.36 -12.99
CA LEU A 76 14.69 29.41 -13.63
C LEU A 76 14.05 30.79 -13.54
N VAL A 77 12.73 30.88 -13.73
CA VAL A 77 11.96 32.13 -13.59
C VAL A 77 11.95 32.58 -12.14
N SER A 78 11.71 31.68 -11.18
CA SER A 78 11.65 32.00 -9.75
C SER A 78 12.97 32.50 -9.17
N LEU A 79 14.10 31.99 -9.69
CA LEU A 79 15.46 32.41 -9.32
C LEU A 79 15.88 33.70 -10.04
N GLY A 80 15.04 34.27 -10.90
CA GLY A 80 15.33 35.47 -11.68
C GLY A 80 16.42 35.27 -12.74
N MET A 81 16.72 34.02 -13.11
CA MET A 81 17.75 33.70 -14.11
C MET A 81 17.26 33.98 -15.54
N ILE A 82 15.95 33.83 -15.79
CA ILE A 82 15.29 34.17 -17.04
C ILE A 82 14.00 34.95 -16.76
N SER A 83 13.59 35.82 -17.69
CA SER A 83 12.30 36.49 -17.60
C SER A 83 11.17 35.54 -18.04
N GLN A 84 9.95 35.76 -17.52
CA GLN A 84 8.79 34.95 -17.92
C GLN A 84 8.50 35.07 -19.43
N SER A 85 8.70 36.25 -20.02
CA SER A 85 8.49 36.47 -21.46
C SER A 85 9.57 35.82 -22.32
N ASP A 86 10.81 35.71 -21.86
CA ASP A 86 11.87 34.99 -22.58
C ASP A 86 11.71 33.47 -22.47
N PHE A 87 11.20 32.99 -21.33
CA PHE A 87 10.81 31.60 -21.17
C PHE A 87 9.66 31.23 -22.12
N GLU A 88 8.61 32.06 -22.21
CA GLU A 88 7.47 31.86 -23.12
C GLU A 88 7.86 31.84 -24.60
N LYS A 89 8.89 32.58 -25.02
CA LYS A 89 9.41 32.54 -26.40
C LYS A 89 10.12 31.22 -26.74
N ILE A 90 10.70 30.55 -25.74
CA ILE A 90 11.40 29.26 -25.90
C ILE A 90 10.44 28.09 -25.72
N ILE A 91 9.31 28.28 -25.03
CA ILE A 91 8.24 27.29 -24.98
C ILE A 91 7.71 27.06 -26.40
N ILE A 92 8.19 25.99 -27.01
CA ILE A 92 7.72 25.51 -28.31
C ILE A 92 6.22 25.17 -28.14
N PRO A 93 5.33 25.67 -29.03
CA PRO A 93 3.90 25.37 -28.98
C PRO A 93 3.69 23.85 -29.02
N GLU A 94 2.72 23.38 -28.24
CA GLU A 94 2.25 21.99 -28.11
C GLU A 94 3.06 20.96 -28.91
N ARG A 95 4.19 20.52 -28.35
CA ARG A 95 4.85 19.32 -28.87
C ARG A 95 3.82 18.20 -28.87
N ARG A 96 3.67 17.53 -30.01
CA ARG A 96 3.02 16.21 -30.10
C ARG A 96 3.56 15.39 -28.93
N LYS A 97 2.72 15.01 -27.97
CA LYS A 97 3.14 14.23 -26.79
C LYS A 97 3.81 12.97 -27.33
N LEU A 98 5.14 12.90 -27.22
CA LEU A 98 5.86 11.68 -27.55
C LEU A 98 5.33 10.59 -26.62
N PRO A 99 5.06 9.37 -27.12
CA PRO A 99 4.73 8.25 -26.26
C PRO A 99 5.84 8.03 -25.23
N LEU A 100 5.45 7.64 -24.00
CA LEU A 100 6.40 7.45 -22.90
C LEU A 100 7.53 6.47 -23.27
N GLY A 101 7.20 5.39 -23.99
CA GLY A 101 8.18 4.41 -24.43
C GLY A 101 9.26 5.01 -25.34
N GLU A 102 8.90 5.90 -26.26
CA GLU A 102 9.87 6.58 -27.13
C GLU A 102 10.75 7.55 -26.34
N MET A 103 10.18 8.25 -25.36
CA MET A 103 10.94 9.13 -24.47
C MET A 103 11.99 8.33 -23.68
N LEU A 104 11.60 7.19 -23.11
CA LEU A 104 12.50 6.32 -22.36
C LEU A 104 13.58 5.68 -23.24
N LEU A 105 13.28 5.35 -24.51
CA LEU A 105 14.28 4.90 -25.48
C LEU A 105 15.29 5.99 -25.82
N GLN A 106 14.82 7.21 -26.07
CA GLN A 106 15.68 8.35 -26.44
C GLN A 106 16.66 8.71 -25.32
N GLU A 107 16.22 8.63 -24.07
CA GLU A 107 17.05 8.88 -22.89
C GLU A 107 17.90 7.66 -22.47
N GLY A 108 17.81 6.55 -23.22
CA GLY A 108 18.59 5.33 -22.96
C GLY A 108 18.21 4.62 -21.66
N VAL A 109 17.01 4.85 -21.13
CA VAL A 109 16.51 4.20 -19.91
C VAL A 109 16.11 2.76 -20.18
N ILE A 110 15.57 2.49 -21.38
CA ILE A 110 15.16 1.15 -21.84
C ILE A 110 15.71 0.89 -23.24
N GLU A 111 15.75 -0.38 -23.62
CA GLU A 111 16.07 -0.86 -24.97
C GLU A 111 14.81 -1.16 -25.78
N GLU A 112 14.93 -1.22 -27.12
CA GLU A 112 13.79 -1.49 -28.01
C GLU A 112 13.14 -2.86 -27.73
N VAL A 113 13.95 -3.86 -27.35
CA VAL A 113 13.49 -5.19 -26.98
C VAL A 113 12.64 -5.14 -25.71
N GLN A 114 13.08 -4.38 -24.71
CA GLN A 114 12.35 -4.19 -23.45
C GLN A 114 11.02 -3.46 -23.70
N LEU A 115 11.01 -2.43 -24.55
CA LEU A 115 9.78 -1.74 -24.92
C LEU A 115 8.78 -2.68 -25.61
N LYS A 116 9.23 -3.49 -26.58
CA LYS A 116 8.36 -4.48 -27.25
C LYS A 116 7.78 -5.49 -26.27
N GLN A 117 8.59 -5.99 -25.34
CA GLN A 117 8.12 -6.91 -24.30
C GLN A 117 7.06 -6.25 -23.40
N ALA A 118 7.31 -5.02 -22.93
CA ALA A 118 6.36 -4.28 -22.11
C ALA A 118 5.04 -3.99 -22.84
N LEU A 119 5.10 -3.64 -24.13
CA LEU A 119 3.91 -3.47 -24.97
C LEU A 119 3.13 -4.77 -25.15
N SER A 120 3.80 -5.90 -25.34
CA SER A 120 3.13 -7.21 -25.42
C SER A 120 2.39 -7.57 -24.12
N PHE A 121 2.98 -7.22 -22.96
CA PHE A 121 2.30 -7.37 -21.67
C PHE A 121 1.11 -6.43 -21.54
N GLN A 122 1.26 -5.17 -22.00
CA GLN A 122 0.18 -4.19 -22.01
C GLN A 122 -0.99 -4.63 -22.90
N GLU A 123 -0.73 -5.22 -24.07
CA GLU A 123 -1.76 -5.75 -24.95
C GLU A 123 -2.53 -6.92 -24.31
N LYS A 124 -1.84 -7.77 -23.56
CA LYS A 124 -2.44 -8.92 -22.85
C LYS A 124 -3.26 -8.50 -21.64
N SER A 125 -2.67 -7.69 -20.74
CA SER A 125 -3.22 -7.46 -19.39
C SER A 125 -3.72 -6.02 -19.18
N GLY A 126 -3.48 -5.12 -20.12
CA GLY A 126 -3.78 -3.70 -20.00
C GLY A 126 -2.86 -2.97 -19.01
N GLY A 127 -3.31 -1.79 -18.55
CA GLY A 127 -2.57 -0.97 -17.58
C GLY A 127 -1.64 0.07 -18.22
N LEU A 128 -0.92 0.80 -17.36
CA LEU A 128 -0.02 1.87 -17.76
C LEU A 128 1.36 1.30 -18.11
N LEU A 129 1.93 1.73 -19.25
CA LEU A 129 3.24 1.27 -19.71
C LEU A 129 4.35 1.54 -18.69
N GLY A 130 4.29 2.68 -17.99
CA GLY A 130 5.25 3.03 -16.93
C GLY A 130 5.26 1.99 -15.82
N ASP A 131 4.09 1.64 -15.28
CA ASP A 131 3.95 0.67 -14.20
C ASP A 131 4.43 -0.72 -14.63
N ILE A 132 4.17 -1.11 -15.89
CA ILE A 132 4.66 -2.37 -16.48
C ILE A 132 6.18 -2.40 -16.51
N LEU A 133 6.82 -1.34 -17.03
CA LEU A 133 8.28 -1.26 -17.12
C LEU A 133 8.95 -1.33 -15.75
N ILE A 134 8.35 -0.69 -14.74
CA ILE A 134 8.85 -0.73 -13.36
C ILE A 134 8.64 -2.13 -12.76
N THR A 135 7.46 -2.70 -12.90
CA THR A 135 7.09 -4.00 -12.33
C THR A 135 7.93 -5.14 -12.89
N LEU A 136 8.28 -5.08 -14.19
CA LEU A 136 9.18 -6.05 -14.84
C LEU A 136 10.67 -5.80 -14.54
N GLY A 137 11.01 -4.78 -13.75
CA GLY A 137 12.39 -4.42 -13.43
C GLY A 137 13.18 -3.86 -14.62
N MET A 138 12.51 -3.44 -15.68
CA MET A 138 13.16 -2.92 -16.90
C MET A 138 13.59 -1.46 -16.74
N ALA A 139 12.88 -0.69 -15.92
CA ALA A 139 13.19 0.70 -15.63
C ALA A 139 13.02 1.01 -14.14
N LYS A 140 13.85 1.93 -13.62
CA LYS A 140 13.69 2.42 -12.25
C LYS A 140 12.52 3.41 -12.16
N PRO A 141 11.76 3.42 -11.04
CA PRO A 141 10.66 4.35 -10.87
C PRO A 141 11.06 5.81 -11.08
N GLU A 142 12.23 6.23 -10.58
CA GLU A 142 12.66 7.63 -10.68
C GLU A 142 12.85 8.08 -12.13
N ALA A 143 13.31 7.19 -13.01
CA ALA A 143 13.49 7.48 -14.42
C ALA A 143 12.15 7.57 -15.15
N VAL A 144 11.24 6.62 -14.90
CA VAL A 144 9.91 6.61 -15.51
C VAL A 144 9.07 7.81 -15.10
N TYR A 145 9.03 8.12 -13.80
CA TYR A 145 8.28 9.26 -13.29
C TYR A 145 8.87 10.61 -13.70
N ARG A 146 10.19 10.70 -13.94
CA ARG A 146 10.81 11.90 -14.51
C ARG A 146 10.31 12.16 -15.93
N GLU A 147 10.28 11.14 -16.78
CA GLU A 147 9.77 11.29 -18.14
C GLU A 147 8.26 11.53 -18.18
N LEU A 148 7.50 10.92 -17.29
CA LEU A 148 6.07 11.22 -17.10
C LEU A 148 5.84 12.68 -16.68
N ALA A 149 6.65 13.22 -15.77
CA ALA A 149 6.57 14.61 -15.34
C ALA A 149 6.86 15.56 -16.52
N THR A 150 7.91 15.27 -17.29
CA THR A 150 8.23 15.98 -18.54
C THR A 150 7.09 15.93 -19.55
N GLN A 151 6.53 14.75 -19.80
CA GLN A 151 5.44 14.54 -20.75
C GLN A 151 4.16 15.33 -20.36
N ASN A 152 3.89 15.46 -19.06
CA ASN A 152 2.74 16.19 -18.53
C ASN A 152 3.01 17.67 -18.26
N GLN A 153 4.24 18.13 -18.49
CA GLN A 153 4.71 19.49 -18.25
C GLN A 153 4.52 19.92 -16.79
N ILE A 154 4.81 19.01 -15.86
CA ILE A 154 4.82 19.25 -14.41
C ILE A 154 6.19 18.93 -13.83
N GLY A 155 6.48 19.45 -12.63
CA GLY A 155 7.70 19.11 -11.91
C GLY A 155 7.66 17.68 -11.34
N ARG A 156 8.80 17.18 -10.86
CA ARG A 156 8.92 15.95 -10.06
C ARG A 156 9.30 16.35 -8.64
N VAL A 157 8.96 15.55 -7.63
CA VAL A 157 9.44 15.82 -6.26
C VAL A 157 10.97 15.72 -6.17
N GLY A 158 11.56 16.50 -5.26
CA GLY A 158 12.98 16.47 -4.95
C GLY A 158 13.34 15.44 -3.88
N MET A 159 14.53 15.57 -3.29
CA MET A 159 15.02 14.72 -2.21
C MET A 159 14.84 15.34 -0.81
N MET A 160 14.68 16.65 -0.71
CA MET A 160 14.47 17.38 0.53
C MET A 160 13.06 17.96 0.57
N PHE A 161 12.39 17.71 1.69
CA PHE A 161 11.03 18.16 1.96
C PHE A 161 11.02 19.00 3.23
N ASP A 162 10.17 20.01 3.26
CA ASP A 162 9.98 20.86 4.41
C ASP A 162 8.52 20.83 4.85
N PHE A 163 8.19 19.81 5.63
CA PHE A 163 6.86 19.63 6.19
C PHE A 163 6.60 20.51 7.42
N GLN A 164 7.64 21.09 8.04
CA GLN A 164 7.49 21.92 9.24
C GLN A 164 7.11 23.35 8.89
N GLU A 165 7.70 23.91 7.83
CA GLU A 165 7.38 25.25 7.34
C GLU A 165 6.20 25.27 6.37
N ALA A 166 5.86 24.14 5.75
CA ALA A 166 4.73 24.05 4.83
C ALA A 166 3.37 24.11 5.57
N GLN A 167 2.51 25.03 5.14
CA GLN A 167 1.12 25.07 5.60
C GLN A 167 0.38 23.78 5.16
N LYS A 168 -0.15 23.06 6.15
CA LYS A 168 -0.91 21.83 5.93
C LYS A 168 -2.29 22.16 5.35
N LEU A 169 -2.69 21.45 4.28
CA LEU A 169 -4.06 21.49 3.79
C LEU A 169 -5.00 20.78 4.78
N PRO A 170 -6.27 21.20 4.93
CA PRO A 170 -7.25 20.45 5.68
C PRO A 170 -7.32 18.99 5.20
N TYR A 171 -7.36 18.04 6.13
CA TYR A 171 -7.28 16.60 5.83
C TYR A 171 -8.30 16.14 4.78
N ALA A 172 -9.55 16.63 4.87
CA ALA A 172 -10.60 16.31 3.91
C ALA A 172 -10.27 16.77 2.48
N ILE A 173 -9.64 17.94 2.33
CA ILE A 173 -9.26 18.49 1.02
C ILE A 173 -8.04 17.74 0.46
N ALA A 174 -7.03 17.51 1.30
CA ALA A 174 -5.88 16.69 0.93
C ALA A 174 -6.32 15.29 0.45
N LYS A 175 -7.29 14.69 1.14
CA LYS A 175 -7.79 13.34 0.84
C LYS A 175 -8.63 13.31 -0.43
N LYS A 176 -9.50 14.30 -0.62
CA LYS A 176 -10.32 14.46 -1.83
C LYS A 176 -9.45 14.53 -3.08
N TYR A 177 -8.38 15.34 -3.05
CA TYR A 177 -7.50 15.54 -4.20
C TYR A 177 -6.27 14.61 -4.23
N GLN A 178 -6.08 13.80 -3.19
CA GLN A 178 -4.92 12.91 -3.04
C GLN A 178 -3.59 13.67 -3.17
N VAL A 179 -3.50 14.83 -2.50
CA VAL A 179 -2.36 15.74 -2.54
C VAL A 179 -1.69 15.90 -1.19
N CYS A 180 -0.42 16.29 -1.17
CA CYS A 180 0.29 16.70 0.04
C CYS A 180 1.15 17.92 -0.24
N VAL A 181 1.11 18.93 0.63
CA VAL A 181 2.06 20.04 0.57
C VAL A 181 3.40 19.53 1.11
N ILE A 182 4.46 19.63 0.32
CA ILE A 182 5.78 19.04 0.65
C ILE A 182 6.87 20.07 0.91
N ASN A 183 6.69 21.30 0.44
CA ASN A 183 7.68 22.35 0.56
C ASN A 183 7.02 23.72 0.35
N HIS A 184 7.65 24.75 0.93
CA HIS A 184 7.23 26.14 0.82
C HIS A 184 8.35 26.96 0.18
N GLU A 185 8.01 27.77 -0.81
CA GLU A 185 8.90 28.77 -1.42
C GLU A 185 8.30 30.17 -1.26
N LYS A 186 9.11 31.22 -1.37
CA LYS A 186 8.72 32.62 -1.07
C LYS A 186 7.45 33.12 -1.78
N SER A 187 7.08 32.52 -2.91
CA SER A 187 5.94 32.93 -3.74
C SER A 187 4.97 31.81 -4.09
N ARG A 188 5.21 30.57 -3.62
CA ARG A 188 4.41 29.40 -3.97
C ARG A 188 4.63 28.20 -3.04
N TYR A 189 3.65 27.32 -2.98
CA TYR A 189 3.79 26.00 -2.36
C TYR A 189 4.05 24.92 -3.40
N LEU A 190 4.87 23.92 -3.05
CA LEU A 190 4.99 22.70 -3.86
C LEU A 190 4.03 21.65 -3.31
N VAL A 191 3.15 21.17 -4.19
CA VAL A 191 2.10 20.21 -3.85
C VAL A 191 2.36 18.91 -4.62
N ALA A 192 2.68 17.84 -3.89
CA ALA A 192 2.84 16.50 -4.43
C ALA A 192 1.50 15.88 -4.79
N ALA A 193 1.41 15.30 -5.99
CA ALA A 193 0.23 14.60 -6.50
C ALA A 193 0.64 13.40 -7.36
N LEU A 194 -0.23 12.38 -7.45
CA LEU A 194 -0.03 11.19 -8.30
C LEU A 194 -0.25 11.48 -9.79
N HIS A 195 -0.96 12.56 -10.11
CA HIS A 195 -1.29 12.97 -11.47
C HIS A 195 -1.35 14.50 -11.55
N LYS A 196 -1.36 15.01 -12.78
CA LYS A 196 -1.56 16.44 -13.02
C LYS A 196 -2.98 16.84 -12.62
N LEU A 197 -3.08 17.84 -11.75
CA LEU A 197 -4.37 18.42 -11.36
C LEU A 197 -4.94 19.32 -12.47
N LEU A 198 -6.26 19.42 -12.51
CA LEU A 198 -6.98 20.31 -13.41
C LEU A 198 -7.08 21.73 -12.82
N GLY A 199 -7.27 22.73 -13.68
CA GLY A 199 -7.36 24.14 -13.28
C GLY A 199 -8.31 24.43 -12.10
N PRO A 200 -9.56 23.92 -12.10
CA PRO A 200 -10.48 24.11 -10.98
C PRO A 200 -9.98 23.51 -9.66
N GLU A 201 -9.34 22.34 -9.71
CA GLU A 201 -8.79 21.65 -8.53
C GLU A 201 -7.63 22.47 -7.93
N THR A 202 -6.74 22.97 -8.79
CA THR A 202 -5.65 23.84 -8.36
C THR A 202 -6.16 25.13 -7.73
N ALA A 203 -7.21 25.76 -8.29
CA ALA A 203 -7.77 26.99 -7.76
C ALA A 203 -8.43 26.79 -6.38
N GLU A 204 -9.10 25.65 -6.16
CA GLU A 204 -9.65 25.32 -4.84
C GLU A 204 -8.52 25.15 -3.81
N ILE A 205 -7.44 24.43 -4.15
CA ILE A 205 -6.28 24.24 -3.25
C ILE A 205 -5.58 25.59 -2.96
N GLU A 206 -5.38 26.42 -3.98
CA GLU A 206 -4.82 27.77 -3.82
C GLU A 206 -5.66 28.63 -2.87
N SER A 207 -6.99 28.50 -2.89
CA SER A 207 -7.87 29.24 -1.98
C SER A 207 -7.70 28.88 -0.50
N PHE A 208 -7.22 27.68 -0.18
CA PHE A 208 -6.94 27.25 1.20
C PHE A 208 -5.54 27.66 1.69
N LEU A 209 -4.60 27.86 0.76
CA LEU A 209 -3.21 28.19 1.05
C LEU A 209 -2.91 29.69 0.92
N ASP A 210 -3.87 30.47 0.42
CA ASP A 210 -3.74 31.91 0.10
C ASP A 210 -2.49 32.23 -0.75
N MET A 211 -2.07 31.27 -1.58
CA MET A 211 -0.83 31.35 -2.36
C MET A 211 -0.90 30.43 -3.58
N LYS A 212 -0.13 30.76 -4.63
CA LYS A 212 0.00 29.91 -5.82
C LYS A 212 0.63 28.56 -5.48
N ILE A 213 0.23 27.53 -6.22
CA ILE A 213 0.81 26.19 -6.07
C ILE A 213 1.54 25.75 -7.34
N GLU A 214 2.62 25.02 -7.16
CA GLU A 214 3.22 24.20 -8.20
C GLU A 214 2.92 22.72 -7.90
N VAL A 215 2.19 22.08 -8.81
CA VAL A 215 1.92 20.65 -8.71
C VAL A 215 3.13 19.87 -9.22
N VAL A 216 3.66 19.00 -8.37
CA VAL A 216 4.78 18.12 -8.68
C VAL A 216 4.35 16.67 -8.61
N LEU A 217 4.81 15.87 -9.57
CA LEU A 217 4.50 14.46 -9.66
C LEU A 217 5.24 13.69 -8.58
N ALA A 218 4.51 12.87 -7.83
CA ALA A 218 5.03 11.92 -6.85
C ALA A 218 4.64 10.48 -7.22
N GLU A 219 5.47 9.53 -6.84
CA GLU A 219 5.16 8.11 -6.89
C GLU A 219 4.25 7.70 -5.72
N GLN A 220 3.54 6.58 -5.84
CA GLN A 220 2.76 5.99 -4.76
C GLN A 220 3.53 5.86 -3.44
N HIS A 221 4.72 5.25 -3.42
CA HIS A 221 5.50 5.06 -2.20
C HIS A 221 5.92 6.38 -1.54
N GLU A 222 6.26 7.38 -2.35
CA GLU A 222 6.55 8.72 -1.84
C GLU A 222 5.30 9.36 -1.22
N MET A 223 4.15 9.22 -1.88
CA MET A 223 2.89 9.73 -1.36
C MET A 223 2.52 9.07 -0.03
N GLU A 224 2.70 7.76 0.14
CA GLU A 224 2.48 7.10 1.44
C GLU A 224 3.37 7.70 2.54
N ASN A 225 4.66 7.94 2.23
CA ASN A 225 5.59 8.56 3.17
C ASN A 225 5.22 10.01 3.49
N PHE A 226 4.85 10.82 2.50
CA PHE A 226 4.44 12.22 2.70
C PHE A 226 3.18 12.31 3.55
N TRP A 227 2.22 11.43 3.31
CA TRP A 227 0.99 11.35 4.09
C TRP A 227 1.24 10.90 5.52
N LYS A 228 2.12 9.93 5.73
CA LYS A 228 2.57 9.53 7.06
C LYS A 228 3.19 10.70 7.81
N ILE A 229 4.04 11.52 7.17
CA ILE A 229 4.68 12.66 7.84
C ILE A 229 3.68 13.79 8.11
N ALA A 230 2.85 14.15 7.13
CA ALA A 230 1.99 15.33 7.21
C ALA A 230 0.68 15.08 7.96
N TYR A 231 0.12 13.86 7.89
CA TYR A 231 -1.24 13.52 8.31
C TYR A 231 -1.30 12.35 9.30
N ASP A 232 -0.21 11.99 9.98
CA ASP A 232 -0.14 10.81 10.87
C ASP A 232 -1.32 10.71 11.84
N SER A 233 -1.58 11.79 12.58
CA SER A 233 -2.65 11.84 13.58
C SER A 233 -4.04 11.67 12.97
N ASP A 234 -4.27 12.24 11.78
CA ASP A 234 -5.55 12.16 11.07
C ASP A 234 -5.79 10.74 10.54
N LEU A 235 -4.73 10.10 10.01
CA LEU A 235 -4.77 8.72 9.54
C LEU A 235 -5.05 7.75 10.69
N VAL A 236 -4.42 7.95 11.85
CA VAL A 236 -4.68 7.16 13.06
C VAL A 236 -6.11 7.35 13.54
N ASP A 237 -6.59 8.60 13.65
CA ASP A 237 -7.97 8.87 14.06
C ASP A 237 -8.99 8.21 13.11
N GLU A 238 -8.80 8.33 11.80
CA GLU A 238 -9.66 7.70 10.82
C GLU A 238 -9.66 6.17 10.96
N SER A 239 -8.48 5.56 11.15
CA SER A 239 -8.37 4.09 11.27
C SER A 239 -9.14 3.51 12.47
N ILE A 240 -9.34 4.32 13.52
CA ILE A 240 -10.03 3.92 14.76
C ILE A 240 -11.50 4.34 14.73
N ASN A 241 -11.77 5.57 14.31
CA ASN A 241 -13.04 6.24 14.58
C ASN A 241 -13.95 6.39 13.36
N ARG A 242 -13.49 6.08 12.13
CA ARG A 242 -14.28 6.28 10.92
C ARG A 242 -15.65 5.62 10.96
N LEU A 243 -15.71 4.33 11.30
CA LEU A 243 -16.99 3.60 11.36
C LEU A 243 -17.95 4.22 12.38
N ARG A 244 -17.44 4.64 13.54
CA ARG A 244 -18.23 5.35 14.57
C ARG A 244 -18.77 6.68 14.05
N ASN A 245 -17.91 7.46 13.39
CA ASN A 245 -18.24 8.83 12.98
C ASN A 245 -19.19 8.83 11.77
N GLU A 246 -19.04 7.88 10.84
CA GLU A 246 -19.84 7.79 9.61
C GLU A 246 -21.10 6.91 9.77
N MET A 247 -21.05 5.85 10.58
CA MET A 247 -22.12 4.86 10.74
C MET A 247 -22.22 4.38 12.21
N ALA A 248 -22.59 5.30 13.11
CA ALA A 248 -22.61 5.04 14.55
C ALA A 248 -23.43 3.80 14.94
N GLU A 249 -24.57 3.55 14.28
CA GLU A 249 -25.42 2.39 14.53
C GLU A 249 -24.77 1.04 14.17
N ASN A 250 -23.75 1.03 13.32
CA ASN A 250 -23.00 -0.17 12.92
C ASN A 250 -21.72 -0.37 13.75
N SER A 251 -21.42 0.53 14.69
CA SER A 251 -20.26 0.45 15.56
C SER A 251 -20.57 -0.30 16.85
N ALA A 252 -19.71 -1.24 17.23
CA ALA A 252 -19.82 -1.98 18.49
C ALA A 252 -19.23 -1.25 19.71
N GLN A 253 -18.93 0.06 19.60
CA GLN A 253 -18.36 0.83 20.71
C GLN A 253 -19.33 0.91 21.90
N GLU A 254 -20.63 1.10 21.62
CA GLU A 254 -21.67 0.94 22.62
C GLU A 254 -22.18 -0.50 22.61
N THR A 255 -21.70 -1.31 23.55
CA THR A 255 -22.06 -2.75 23.61
C THR A 255 -23.47 -2.99 24.16
N PHE A 256 -23.85 -2.28 25.23
CA PHE A 256 -25.16 -2.40 25.86
C PHE A 256 -25.80 -1.03 26.07
N THR A 257 -27.02 -0.89 25.57
CA THR A 257 -27.89 0.25 25.85
C THR A 257 -28.24 0.33 27.34
N ARG A 258 -28.61 1.52 27.82
CA ARG A 258 -29.03 1.71 29.22
C ARG A 258 -30.20 0.79 29.61
N SER A 259 -31.17 0.62 28.70
CA SER A 259 -32.32 -0.27 28.92
C SER A 259 -31.90 -1.73 29.04
N GLN A 260 -30.98 -2.21 28.19
CA GLN A 260 -30.43 -3.57 28.30
C GLN A 260 -29.69 -3.76 29.64
N LYS A 261 -28.89 -2.78 30.08
CA LYS A 261 -28.22 -2.85 31.38
C LYS A 261 -29.21 -2.94 32.55
N ILE A 262 -30.25 -2.11 32.54
CA ILE A 262 -31.30 -2.13 33.58
C ILE A 262 -31.99 -3.50 33.61
N ILE A 263 -32.34 -4.05 32.44
CA ILE A 263 -32.98 -5.37 32.33
C ILE A 263 -32.04 -6.47 32.86
N LEU A 264 -30.76 -6.47 32.46
CA LEU A 264 -29.79 -7.47 32.90
C LEU A 264 -29.55 -7.41 34.41
N ILE A 265 -29.43 -6.20 34.98
CA ILE A 265 -29.29 -5.99 36.43
C ILE A 265 -30.57 -6.46 37.14
N GLY A 266 -31.75 -6.11 36.61
CA GLY A 266 -33.03 -6.55 37.16
C GLY A 266 -33.20 -8.07 37.16
N LEU A 267 -32.83 -8.74 36.07
CA LEU A 267 -32.84 -10.20 35.97
C LEU A 267 -31.85 -10.84 36.95
N GLY A 268 -30.65 -10.27 37.09
CA GLY A 268 -29.65 -10.72 38.07
C GLY A 268 -30.15 -10.56 39.51
N ALA A 269 -30.77 -9.44 39.85
CA ALA A 269 -31.35 -9.19 41.16
C ALA A 269 -32.51 -10.15 41.46
N LEU A 270 -33.41 -10.39 40.49
CA LEU A 270 -34.50 -11.35 40.61
C LEU A 270 -33.97 -12.77 40.84
N MET A 271 -32.93 -13.17 40.10
CA MET A 271 -32.27 -14.46 40.28
C MET A 271 -31.65 -14.57 41.68
N GLY A 272 -30.96 -13.54 42.14
CA GLY A 272 -30.37 -13.49 43.49
C GLY A 272 -31.42 -13.60 44.60
N LEU A 273 -32.53 -12.87 44.49
CA LEU A 273 -33.67 -13.00 45.41
C LEU A 273 -34.24 -14.42 45.40
N GLY A 274 -34.43 -15.00 44.21
CA GLY A 274 -34.89 -16.39 44.07
C GLY A 274 -33.99 -17.38 44.81
N LEU A 275 -32.67 -17.23 44.68
CA LEU A 275 -31.70 -18.09 45.37
C LEU A 275 -31.76 -17.96 46.90
N VAL A 276 -32.05 -16.78 47.44
CA VAL A 276 -32.20 -16.56 48.89
C VAL A 276 -33.50 -17.17 49.41
N PHE A 277 -34.61 -17.00 48.69
CA PHE A 277 -35.93 -17.48 49.14
C PHE A 277 -36.13 -18.99 48.92
N ASN A 278 -35.70 -19.52 47.78
CA ASN A 278 -35.84 -20.94 47.43
C ASN A 278 -34.81 -21.37 46.39
N PHE A 279 -33.59 -21.66 46.85
CA PHE A 279 -32.47 -22.01 45.97
C PHE A 279 -32.76 -23.20 45.06
N THR A 280 -33.44 -24.24 45.55
CA THR A 280 -33.71 -25.46 44.78
C THR A 280 -34.60 -25.17 43.58
N VAL A 281 -35.75 -24.51 43.79
CA VAL A 281 -36.69 -24.18 42.70
C VAL A 281 -36.03 -23.21 41.71
N THR A 282 -35.31 -22.21 42.20
CA THR A 282 -34.62 -21.25 41.34
C THR A 282 -33.56 -21.92 40.46
N LEU A 283 -32.74 -22.82 41.00
CA LEU A 283 -31.75 -23.56 40.21
C LEU A 283 -32.39 -24.48 39.17
N ILE A 284 -33.49 -25.16 39.52
CA ILE A 284 -34.23 -26.00 38.56
C ILE A 284 -34.77 -25.13 37.42
N LEU A 285 -35.38 -23.98 37.71
CA LEU A 285 -35.90 -23.07 36.68
C LEU A 285 -34.79 -22.55 35.76
N ILE A 286 -33.67 -22.10 36.32
CA ILE A 286 -32.50 -21.67 35.54
C ILE A 286 -32.02 -22.80 34.62
N ASN A 287 -31.89 -24.01 35.17
CA ASN A 287 -31.43 -25.16 34.41
C ASN A 287 -32.39 -25.54 33.28
N VAL A 288 -33.70 -25.51 33.52
CA VAL A 288 -34.73 -25.74 32.47
C VAL A 288 -34.64 -24.66 31.38
N ILE A 289 -34.47 -23.39 31.74
CA ILE A 289 -34.30 -22.30 30.77
C ILE A 289 -33.04 -22.51 29.92
N ILE A 290 -31.90 -22.82 30.55
CA ILE A 290 -30.64 -23.09 29.85
C ILE A 290 -30.78 -24.28 28.91
N GLN A 291 -31.40 -25.38 29.35
CA GLN A 291 -31.64 -26.55 28.51
C GLN A 291 -32.58 -26.23 27.33
N GLY A 292 -33.64 -25.44 27.56
CA GLY A 292 -34.54 -24.99 26.51
C GLY A 292 -33.84 -24.14 25.46
N LEU A 293 -32.99 -23.19 25.89
CA LEU A 293 -32.16 -22.39 24.99
C LEU A 293 -31.15 -23.25 24.22
N TYR A 294 -30.48 -24.19 24.89
CA TYR A 294 -29.55 -25.12 24.25
C TYR A 294 -30.23 -25.99 23.19
N PHE A 295 -31.43 -26.51 23.49
CA PHE A 295 -32.23 -27.27 22.55
C PHE A 295 -32.63 -26.44 21.32
N LEU A 296 -33.05 -25.18 21.54
CA LEU A 296 -33.40 -24.26 20.47
C LEU A 296 -32.19 -23.96 19.57
N ILE A 297 -31.03 -23.62 20.15
CA ILE A 297 -29.79 -23.35 19.42
C ILE A 297 -29.34 -24.59 18.65
N SER A 298 -29.40 -25.78 19.27
CA SER A 298 -29.01 -27.04 18.63
C SER A 298 -29.92 -27.37 17.45
N THR A 299 -31.23 -27.17 17.60
CA THR A 299 -32.23 -27.36 16.53
C THR A 299 -31.99 -26.36 15.40
N HIS A 300 -31.71 -25.09 15.72
CA HIS A 300 -31.40 -24.07 14.74
C HIS A 300 -30.09 -24.36 13.99
N LYS A 301 -29.03 -24.79 14.69
CA LYS A 301 -27.76 -25.21 14.08
C LYS A 301 -27.94 -26.40 13.15
N MET A 302 -28.75 -27.39 13.55
CA MET A 302 -29.11 -28.52 12.69
C MET A 302 -29.83 -28.03 11.43
N TYR A 303 -30.78 -27.11 11.56
CA TYR A 303 -31.48 -26.52 10.42
C TYR A 303 -30.51 -25.80 9.47
N ILE A 304 -29.57 -24.99 9.98
CA ILE A 304 -28.52 -24.34 9.18
C ILE A 304 -27.69 -25.39 8.42
N LEU A 305 -27.21 -26.43 9.09
CA LEU A 305 -26.41 -27.49 8.48
C LEU A 305 -27.17 -28.19 7.34
N THR A 306 -28.45 -28.52 7.54
CA THR A 306 -29.26 -29.14 6.47
C THR A 306 -29.40 -28.25 5.24
N ARG A 307 -29.41 -26.93 5.40
CA ARG A 307 -29.42 -25.96 4.28
C ARG A 307 -28.06 -25.86 3.59
N GLY A 308 -26.96 -26.04 4.35
CA GLY A 308 -25.59 -25.98 3.87
C GLY A 308 -25.14 -27.15 3.01
N ILE A 309 -25.64 -28.36 3.30
CA ILE A 309 -25.28 -29.61 2.59
C ILE A 309 -25.59 -29.55 1.09
N ASN A 310 -26.60 -28.80 0.67
CA ASN A 310 -27.00 -28.73 -0.74
C ASN A 310 -25.90 -28.10 -1.60
N ALA A 311 -25.42 -28.83 -2.62
CA ALA A 311 -24.29 -28.45 -3.47
C ALA A 311 -24.39 -27.05 -4.13
N ASP A 312 -25.60 -26.53 -4.35
CA ASP A 312 -25.86 -25.18 -4.86
C ASP A 312 -25.69 -24.08 -3.79
N SER A 313 -25.14 -24.40 -2.61
CA SER A 313 -24.89 -23.44 -1.53
C SER A 313 -23.61 -22.65 -1.72
N GLN A 314 -22.74 -23.09 -2.62
CA GLN A 314 -21.42 -22.54 -2.83
C GLN A 314 -21.29 -22.04 -4.26
N ILE A 315 -20.64 -20.89 -4.42
CA ILE A 315 -20.28 -20.37 -5.73
C ILE A 315 -19.10 -21.20 -6.23
N LYS A 316 -19.27 -21.83 -7.39
CA LYS A 316 -18.23 -22.63 -8.03
C LYS A 316 -17.85 -21.96 -9.33
N ILE A 317 -16.60 -21.52 -9.40
CA ILE A 317 -15.99 -20.97 -10.61
C ILE A 317 -15.10 -22.06 -11.19
N SER A 318 -15.34 -22.40 -12.44
CA SER A 318 -14.56 -23.41 -13.17
C SER A 318 -13.24 -22.83 -13.68
N GLU A 319 -12.24 -23.70 -13.88
CA GLU A 319 -10.96 -23.31 -14.47
C GLU A 319 -11.12 -22.72 -15.88
N GLN A 320 -12.12 -23.19 -16.65
CA GLN A 320 -12.42 -22.68 -17.98
C GLN A 320 -12.89 -21.22 -17.94
N GLU A 321 -13.72 -20.86 -16.95
CA GLU A 321 -14.15 -19.47 -16.76
C GLU A 321 -12.98 -18.57 -16.37
N VAL A 322 -12.06 -19.05 -15.55
CA VAL A 322 -10.84 -18.31 -15.17
C VAL A 322 -9.94 -18.10 -16.39
N GLN A 323 -9.74 -19.12 -17.22
CA GLN A 323 -8.89 -19.03 -18.42
C GLN A 323 -9.50 -18.18 -19.54
N ALA A 324 -10.83 -18.15 -19.65
CA ALA A 324 -11.54 -17.32 -20.62
C ALA A 324 -11.55 -15.82 -20.25
N LEU A 325 -11.08 -15.47 -19.05
CA LEU A 325 -11.12 -14.11 -18.55
C LEU A 325 -10.10 -13.22 -19.27
N ASP A 326 -10.59 -12.10 -19.80
CA ASP A 326 -9.73 -11.05 -20.35
C ASP A 326 -9.05 -10.27 -19.20
N GLU A 327 -7.73 -10.42 -19.08
CA GLU A 327 -6.94 -9.76 -18.06
C GLU A 327 -7.01 -8.23 -18.14
N ARG A 328 -7.38 -7.65 -19.30
CA ARG A 328 -7.58 -6.20 -19.45
C ARG A 328 -8.74 -5.68 -18.61
N GLU A 329 -9.78 -6.49 -18.41
CA GLU A 329 -10.97 -6.14 -17.62
C GLU A 329 -10.76 -6.26 -16.11
N LEU A 330 -9.68 -6.93 -15.69
CA LEU A 330 -9.35 -7.06 -14.27
C LEU A 330 -9.11 -5.66 -13.66
N PRO A 331 -9.74 -5.32 -12.53
CA PRO A 331 -9.47 -4.07 -11.84
C PRO A 331 -8.22 -4.17 -10.97
N ILE A 332 -7.84 -3.08 -10.33
CA ILE A 332 -6.83 -3.13 -9.27
C ILE A 332 -7.42 -3.89 -8.07
N TYR A 333 -6.62 -4.77 -7.48
CA TYR A 333 -6.95 -5.55 -6.29
C TYR A 333 -5.98 -5.19 -5.16
N THR A 334 -6.51 -4.71 -4.03
CA THR A 334 -5.70 -4.45 -2.84
C THR A 334 -5.62 -5.68 -1.97
N ILE A 335 -4.40 -6.06 -1.58
CA ILE A 335 -4.13 -7.15 -0.63
C ILE A 335 -3.61 -6.51 0.65
N LEU A 336 -4.36 -6.62 1.74
CA LEU A 336 -3.93 -6.18 3.07
C LEU A 336 -3.32 -7.37 3.79
N VAL A 337 -2.08 -7.24 4.24
CA VAL A 337 -1.39 -8.28 5.02
C VAL A 337 -0.92 -7.68 6.34
N PRO A 338 -1.71 -7.78 7.43
CA PRO A 338 -1.26 -7.41 8.76
C PRO A 338 -0.23 -8.41 9.28
N ILE A 339 0.90 -7.89 9.76
CA ILE A 339 2.02 -8.71 10.24
C ILE A 339 2.45 -8.19 11.62
N TYR A 340 2.45 -9.07 12.61
CA TYR A 340 2.87 -8.72 13.98
C TYR A 340 3.58 -9.89 14.65
N LYS A 341 4.85 -9.69 15.00
CA LYS A 341 5.77 -10.66 15.61
C LYS A 341 5.99 -11.91 14.76
N GLU A 342 6.08 -11.73 13.45
CA GLU A 342 6.10 -12.82 12.45
C GLU A 342 7.25 -12.69 11.43
N ALA A 343 8.39 -12.14 11.86
CA ALA A 343 9.57 -11.94 11.02
C ALA A 343 10.02 -13.21 10.24
N GLY A 344 9.77 -14.41 10.79
CA GLY A 344 10.14 -15.69 10.16
C GLY A 344 9.30 -16.08 8.94
N VAL A 345 8.10 -15.49 8.75
CA VAL A 345 7.14 -15.89 7.70
C VAL A 345 7.26 -15.01 6.45
N ILE A 346 7.96 -13.86 6.54
CA ILE A 346 8.06 -12.85 5.47
C ILE A 346 8.49 -13.44 4.12
N LYS A 347 9.46 -14.35 4.12
CA LYS A 347 9.94 -14.98 2.89
C LYS A 347 8.85 -15.77 2.19
N ASP A 348 8.21 -16.68 2.93
CA ASP A 348 7.14 -17.53 2.39
C ASP A 348 5.95 -16.69 1.94
N LEU A 349 5.60 -15.65 2.69
CA LEU A 349 4.58 -14.68 2.32
C LEU A 349 4.86 -14.04 0.95
N LEU A 350 6.06 -13.50 0.75
CA LEU A 350 6.45 -12.88 -0.52
C LEU A 350 6.43 -13.90 -1.67
N ASP A 351 6.88 -15.14 -1.43
CA ASP A 351 6.85 -16.21 -2.42
C ASP A 351 5.41 -16.61 -2.81
N HIS A 352 4.46 -16.62 -1.87
CA HIS A 352 3.06 -16.91 -2.17
C HIS A 352 2.38 -15.76 -2.94
N LEU A 353 2.63 -14.52 -2.54
CA LEU A 353 2.09 -13.33 -3.22
C LEU A 353 2.63 -13.20 -4.66
N ASP A 354 3.90 -13.56 -4.88
CA ASP A 354 4.49 -13.54 -6.22
C ASP A 354 3.92 -14.63 -7.13
N LYS A 355 3.48 -15.76 -6.59
CA LYS A 355 2.85 -16.84 -7.36
C LYS A 355 1.39 -16.59 -7.74
N LEU A 356 0.72 -15.61 -7.14
CA LEU A 356 -0.67 -15.27 -7.50
C LEU A 356 -0.80 -15.00 -9.01
N ASP A 357 -1.71 -15.73 -9.65
CA ASP A 357 -2.13 -15.57 -11.04
C ASP A 357 -3.06 -14.36 -11.16
N TYR A 358 -2.46 -13.18 -11.07
CA TYR A 358 -3.08 -11.89 -11.30
C TYR A 358 -2.03 -10.93 -11.87
N PRO A 359 -2.37 -10.05 -12.84
CA PRO A 359 -1.40 -9.10 -13.38
C PRO A 359 -0.78 -8.26 -12.26
N LYS A 360 0.54 -8.35 -12.07
CA LYS A 360 1.26 -7.69 -10.97
C LYS A 360 1.10 -6.18 -10.96
N THR A 361 0.94 -5.57 -12.13
CA THR A 361 0.64 -4.13 -12.29
C THR A 361 -0.74 -3.71 -11.79
N LYS A 362 -1.63 -4.68 -11.54
CA LYS A 362 -2.97 -4.49 -10.99
C LYS A 362 -3.09 -5.00 -9.55
N LEU A 363 -1.97 -5.35 -8.92
CA LEU A 363 -1.92 -5.66 -7.50
C LEU A 363 -1.46 -4.44 -6.70
N ASP A 364 -2.11 -4.23 -5.57
CA ASP A 364 -1.78 -3.23 -4.57
C ASP A 364 -1.58 -3.96 -3.24
N VAL A 365 -0.40 -4.53 -3.04
CA VAL A 365 -0.05 -5.28 -1.82
C VAL A 365 0.43 -4.32 -0.75
N ARG A 366 -0.22 -4.34 0.42
CA ARG A 366 0.08 -3.46 1.54
C ARG A 366 0.42 -4.32 2.76
N LEU A 367 1.70 -4.39 3.09
CA LEU A 367 2.19 -5.06 4.30
C LEU A 367 2.06 -4.10 5.48
N LEU A 368 1.26 -4.45 6.47
CA LEU A 368 0.91 -3.57 7.59
C LEU A 368 1.71 -4.00 8.81
N LEU A 369 2.71 -3.20 9.17
CA LEU A 369 3.69 -3.49 10.20
C LEU A 369 3.43 -2.59 11.41
N GLU A 370 3.21 -3.15 12.59
CA GLU A 370 3.05 -2.33 13.80
C GLU A 370 4.38 -1.63 14.16
N GLU A 371 4.35 -0.33 14.44
CA GLU A 371 5.54 0.49 14.74
C GLU A 371 6.43 -0.07 15.87
N VAL A 372 5.82 -0.75 16.82
CA VAL A 372 6.51 -1.34 17.97
C VAL A 372 7.29 -2.62 17.64
N ASP A 373 7.03 -3.23 16.48
CA ASP A 373 7.63 -4.49 16.05
C ASP A 373 8.84 -4.27 15.14
N LEU A 374 9.93 -3.82 15.76
CA LEU A 374 11.17 -3.49 15.06
C LEU A 374 11.80 -4.69 14.35
N ASP A 375 11.65 -5.90 14.90
CA ASP A 375 12.23 -7.12 14.34
C ASP A 375 11.58 -7.44 12.98
N THR A 376 10.24 -7.39 12.90
CA THR A 376 9.52 -7.61 11.63
C THR A 376 9.78 -6.47 10.65
N ILE A 377 9.85 -5.21 11.12
CA ILE A 377 10.19 -4.07 10.26
C ILE A 377 11.58 -4.26 9.62
N GLN A 378 12.58 -4.63 10.41
CA GLN A 378 13.93 -4.89 9.90
C GLN A 378 13.96 -6.09 8.96
N ALA A 379 13.22 -7.15 9.27
CA ALA A 379 13.09 -8.31 8.39
C ALA A 379 12.55 -7.91 7.02
N VAL A 380 11.45 -7.15 6.96
CA VAL A 380 10.86 -6.67 5.70
C VAL A 380 11.82 -5.73 4.96
N GLN A 381 12.49 -4.82 5.67
CA GLN A 381 13.48 -3.90 5.09
C GLN A 381 14.71 -4.60 4.50
N SER A 382 15.02 -5.82 4.95
CA SER A 382 16.13 -6.62 4.40
C SER A 382 15.82 -7.20 3.01
N TYR A 383 14.55 -7.27 2.62
CA TYR A 383 14.13 -7.74 1.30
C TYR A 383 13.93 -6.57 0.32
N GLN A 384 14.29 -6.81 -0.95
CA GLN A 384 13.92 -5.90 -2.03
C GLN A 384 12.47 -6.19 -2.43
N LEU A 385 11.54 -5.40 -1.90
CA LEU A 385 10.12 -5.56 -2.20
C LEU A 385 9.82 -5.26 -3.68
N PRO A 386 8.98 -6.06 -4.34
CA PRO A 386 8.46 -5.74 -5.67
C PRO A 386 7.70 -4.41 -5.67
N TYR A 387 7.64 -3.74 -6.82
CA TYR A 387 6.99 -2.42 -6.95
C TYR A 387 5.50 -2.41 -6.57
N TYR A 388 4.81 -3.54 -6.77
CA TYR A 388 3.40 -3.69 -6.40
C TYR A 388 3.19 -3.90 -4.89
N CYS A 389 4.26 -3.96 -4.10
CA CYS A 389 4.26 -4.22 -2.67
C CYS A 389 4.81 -3.04 -1.86
N THR A 390 3.99 -2.51 -0.97
CA THR A 390 4.33 -1.39 -0.08
C THR A 390 4.31 -1.84 1.37
N ALA A 391 5.41 -1.60 2.10
CA ALA A 391 5.44 -1.76 3.55
C ALA A 391 5.00 -0.47 4.24
N LEU A 392 3.96 -0.57 5.07
CA LEU A 392 3.38 0.54 5.82
C LEU A 392 3.57 0.29 7.29
N THR A 393 4.26 1.22 7.96
CA THR A 393 4.33 1.20 9.42
C THR A 393 3.08 1.84 9.99
N VAL A 394 2.26 1.05 10.68
CA VAL A 394 1.07 1.48 11.39
C VAL A 394 1.50 2.10 12.72
N PRO A 395 1.19 3.40 12.97
CA PRO A 395 1.61 4.07 14.18
C PRO A 395 1.07 3.41 15.46
N SER A 396 1.88 3.51 16.52
CA SER A 396 1.50 3.03 17.84
C SER A 396 0.36 3.85 18.41
N SER A 397 -0.78 3.21 18.64
CA SER A 397 -1.99 3.83 19.19
C SER A 397 -2.88 2.77 19.83
N GLN A 398 -3.82 3.21 20.67
CA GLN A 398 -4.84 2.34 21.25
C GLN A 398 -6.16 2.52 20.49
N PRO A 399 -6.83 1.42 20.11
CA PRO A 399 -6.48 0.02 20.37
C PRO A 399 -5.41 -0.51 19.38
N GLN A 400 -4.47 -1.32 19.86
CA GLN A 400 -3.51 -2.03 19.00
C GLN A 400 -4.10 -3.37 18.54
N THR A 401 -4.76 -3.38 17.39
CA THR A 401 -5.45 -4.58 16.87
C THR A 401 -5.32 -4.71 15.35
N LYS A 402 -5.48 -5.94 14.86
CA LYS A 402 -5.50 -6.26 13.43
C LYS A 402 -6.55 -5.46 12.64
N PRO A 403 -7.80 -5.28 13.11
CA PRO A 403 -8.75 -4.38 12.44
C PRO A 403 -8.27 -2.94 12.30
N LYS A 404 -7.59 -2.35 13.31
CA LYS A 404 -7.00 -1.00 13.21
C LYS A 404 -5.96 -0.96 12.09
N ALA A 405 -5.03 -1.92 12.07
CA ALA A 405 -3.99 -2.00 11.05
C ALA A 405 -4.62 -2.11 9.64
N CYS A 406 -5.61 -2.98 9.45
CA CYS A 406 -6.32 -3.11 8.18
C CYS A 406 -7.04 -1.82 7.78
N ASN A 407 -7.72 -1.16 8.72
CA ASN A 407 -8.37 0.13 8.45
C ASN A 407 -7.34 1.19 8.03
N TYR A 408 -6.18 1.26 8.69
CA TYR A 408 -5.09 2.17 8.32
C TYR A 408 -4.60 1.87 6.89
N GLY A 409 -4.40 0.59 6.57
CA GLY A 409 -4.06 0.14 5.22
C GLY A 409 -5.10 0.51 4.16
N LEU A 410 -6.38 0.54 4.54
CA LEU A 410 -7.51 0.80 3.64
C LEU A 410 -7.65 2.27 3.23
N ILE A 411 -7.21 3.24 4.05
CA ILE A 411 -7.42 4.69 3.82
C ILE A 411 -6.94 5.13 2.43
N ARG A 412 -5.79 4.60 2.00
CA ARG A 412 -5.14 4.93 0.72
C ARG A 412 -5.03 3.73 -0.24
N ALA A 413 -5.80 2.66 0.01
CA ALA A 413 -5.88 1.52 -0.88
C ALA A 413 -6.41 1.93 -2.28
N ARG A 414 -5.89 1.31 -3.33
CA ARG A 414 -6.22 1.65 -4.73
C ARG A 414 -7.21 0.68 -5.38
N GLY A 415 -7.38 -0.49 -4.79
CA GLY A 415 -8.16 -1.58 -5.35
C GLY A 415 -9.64 -1.27 -5.40
N LYS A 416 -10.30 -1.70 -6.48
CA LYS A 416 -11.76 -1.81 -6.52
C LYS A 416 -12.24 -2.90 -5.56
N TYR A 417 -11.45 -3.96 -5.43
CA TYR A 417 -11.65 -5.05 -4.48
C TYR A 417 -10.51 -5.06 -3.47
N VAL A 418 -10.81 -5.54 -2.26
CA VAL A 418 -9.86 -5.72 -1.17
C VAL A 418 -9.97 -7.14 -0.64
N VAL A 419 -8.82 -7.72 -0.29
CA VAL A 419 -8.72 -9.00 0.43
C VAL A 419 -7.77 -8.81 1.61
N ILE A 420 -8.02 -9.56 2.68
CA ILE A 420 -7.14 -9.63 3.84
C ILE A 420 -6.55 -11.03 3.85
N TYR A 421 -5.23 -11.14 3.91
CA TYR A 421 -4.52 -12.39 4.13
C TYR A 421 -3.72 -12.31 5.40
N ASP A 422 -3.65 -13.41 6.13
CA ASP A 422 -2.75 -13.56 7.27
C ASP A 422 -1.35 -13.89 6.75
N ALA A 423 -0.31 -13.63 7.55
CA ALA A 423 1.08 -13.74 7.08
C ALA A 423 1.42 -15.18 6.64
N GLU A 424 0.77 -16.17 7.27
CA GLU A 424 0.93 -17.60 6.99
C GLU A 424 0.01 -18.15 5.88
N ASP A 425 -0.94 -17.35 5.39
CA ASP A 425 -1.92 -17.82 4.42
C ASP A 425 -1.27 -18.23 3.09
N ARG A 426 -1.79 -19.31 2.52
CA ARG A 426 -1.35 -19.86 1.23
C ARG A 426 -2.51 -19.86 0.25
N PRO A 427 -2.86 -18.69 -0.34
CA PRO A 427 -3.99 -18.59 -1.26
C PRO A 427 -3.76 -19.45 -2.51
N GLU A 428 -4.85 -19.99 -3.07
CA GLU A 428 -4.82 -20.58 -4.41
C GLU A 428 -4.37 -19.53 -5.44
N LEU A 429 -3.60 -19.95 -6.44
CA LEU A 429 -2.96 -19.01 -7.39
C LEU A 429 -3.99 -18.13 -8.10
N ASP A 430 -5.13 -18.68 -8.49
CA ASP A 430 -6.20 -18.02 -9.23
C ASP A 430 -7.32 -17.46 -8.33
N GLN A 431 -7.13 -17.44 -7.00
CA GLN A 431 -8.18 -17.07 -6.04
C GLN A 431 -8.77 -15.69 -6.32
N LEU A 432 -7.94 -14.70 -6.66
CA LEU A 432 -8.40 -13.34 -6.96
C LEU A 432 -9.26 -13.26 -8.24
N LYS A 433 -8.92 -14.05 -9.27
CA LYS A 433 -9.72 -14.17 -10.50
C LYS A 433 -11.06 -14.85 -10.21
N LYS A 434 -11.06 -15.91 -9.39
CA LYS A 434 -12.29 -16.58 -8.92
C LYS A 434 -13.19 -15.63 -8.13
N ALA A 435 -12.63 -14.85 -7.21
CA ALA A 435 -13.38 -13.87 -6.43
C ALA A 435 -14.00 -12.78 -7.33
N TYR A 436 -13.23 -12.26 -8.29
CA TYR A 436 -13.73 -11.32 -9.29
C TYR A 436 -14.91 -11.88 -10.10
N LEU A 437 -14.78 -13.11 -10.59
CA LEU A 437 -15.85 -13.79 -11.33
C LEU A 437 -17.08 -14.03 -10.45
N ALA A 438 -16.89 -14.38 -9.18
CA ALA A 438 -17.99 -14.49 -8.21
C ALA A 438 -18.73 -13.16 -8.05
N PHE A 439 -18.03 -12.04 -7.89
CA PHE A 439 -18.66 -10.72 -7.86
C PHE A 439 -19.39 -10.36 -9.16
N LYS A 440 -18.90 -10.81 -10.33
CA LYS A 440 -19.61 -10.63 -11.62
C LYS A 440 -20.90 -11.45 -11.71
N GLN A 441 -20.96 -12.63 -11.09
CA GLN A 441 -22.13 -13.50 -11.08
C GLN A 441 -23.17 -13.08 -10.03
N LEU A 442 -22.72 -12.49 -8.92
CA LEU A 442 -23.58 -12.00 -7.83
C LEU A 442 -24.23 -10.65 -8.18
N SER A 443 -25.31 -10.31 -7.49
CA SER A 443 -25.91 -8.98 -7.60
C SER A 443 -25.10 -7.93 -6.84
N ASP A 444 -25.29 -6.65 -7.17
CA ASP A 444 -24.63 -5.52 -6.51
C ASP A 444 -24.96 -5.37 -5.01
N GLN A 445 -25.87 -6.18 -4.47
CA GLN A 445 -26.16 -6.24 -3.03
C GLN A 445 -25.09 -7.00 -2.24
N TYR A 446 -24.27 -7.82 -2.90
CA TYR A 446 -23.20 -8.57 -2.24
C TYR A 446 -21.92 -7.75 -2.20
N ILE A 447 -21.49 -7.39 -0.98
CA ILE A 447 -20.29 -6.58 -0.74
C ILE A 447 -19.06 -7.41 -0.33
N CYS A 448 -19.25 -8.70 -0.03
CA CYS A 448 -18.20 -9.59 0.46
C CYS A 448 -18.40 -11.01 -0.08
N VAL A 449 -17.29 -11.65 -0.47
CA VAL A 449 -17.21 -13.06 -0.82
C VAL A 449 -16.21 -13.72 0.13
N GLN A 450 -16.68 -14.67 0.94
CA GLN A 450 -15.83 -15.41 1.86
C GLN A 450 -15.23 -16.63 1.17
N ALA A 451 -13.91 -16.67 1.06
CA ALA A 451 -13.19 -17.87 0.64
C ALA A 451 -13.18 -18.92 1.78
N LYS A 452 -13.02 -20.19 1.40
CA LYS A 452 -12.83 -21.28 2.36
C LYS A 452 -11.42 -21.21 2.93
N LEU A 453 -11.29 -21.46 4.22
CA LEU A 453 -10.00 -21.60 4.90
C LEU A 453 -9.85 -23.05 5.38
N ASN A 454 -8.66 -23.63 5.20
CA ASN A 454 -8.35 -24.96 5.72
C ASN A 454 -6.85 -25.12 6.00
N TYR A 455 -6.51 -26.14 6.78
CA TYR A 455 -5.12 -26.44 7.13
C TYR A 455 -4.43 -27.26 6.04
N TYR A 456 -3.20 -26.87 5.71
CA TYR A 456 -2.38 -27.57 4.71
C TYR A 456 -1.78 -28.89 5.23
N ASN A 457 -1.73 -29.09 6.54
CA ASN A 457 -1.04 -30.21 7.20
C ASN A 457 -2.01 -31.22 7.84
N CYS A 458 -3.15 -31.42 7.18
CA CYS A 458 -4.23 -32.29 7.66
C CYS A 458 -3.78 -33.75 7.91
N ASP A 459 -2.72 -34.22 7.27
CA ASP A 459 -2.25 -35.61 7.38
C ASP A 459 -1.17 -35.85 8.44
N ASP A 460 -0.67 -34.80 9.12
CA ASP A 460 0.44 -34.91 10.07
C ASP A 460 0.12 -35.80 11.28
N ASN A 461 -1.05 -35.62 11.90
CA ASN A 461 -1.46 -36.38 13.08
C ASN A 461 -2.98 -36.29 13.33
N LEU A 462 -3.46 -36.97 14.37
CA LEU A 462 -4.88 -37.01 14.70
C LEU A 462 -5.46 -35.62 15.07
N LEU A 463 -4.68 -34.77 15.72
CA LEU A 463 -5.11 -33.44 16.11
C LEU A 463 -5.32 -32.55 14.88
N THR A 464 -4.38 -32.56 13.93
CA THR A 464 -4.52 -31.78 12.68
C THR A 464 -5.69 -32.28 11.83
N LYS A 465 -5.97 -33.59 11.83
CA LYS A 465 -7.20 -34.16 11.23
C LYS A 465 -8.47 -33.61 11.86
N TRP A 466 -8.55 -33.56 13.19
CA TRP A 466 -9.72 -33.02 13.88
C TRP A 466 -9.93 -31.53 13.60
N PHE A 467 -8.86 -30.71 13.66
CA PHE A 467 -8.94 -29.30 13.29
C PHE A 467 -9.39 -29.09 11.84
N THR A 468 -8.85 -29.88 10.91
CA THR A 468 -9.26 -29.85 9.49
C THR A 468 -10.75 -30.17 9.35
N GLN A 469 -11.25 -31.19 10.04
CA GLN A 469 -12.68 -31.55 9.99
C GLN A 469 -13.58 -30.47 10.58
N GLU A 470 -13.16 -29.81 11.67
CA GLU A 470 -13.91 -28.69 12.24
C GLU A 470 -14.01 -27.51 11.26
N TYR A 471 -12.90 -27.15 10.61
CA TYR A 471 -12.88 -26.09 9.61
C TYR A 471 -13.69 -26.46 8.36
N SER A 472 -13.60 -27.70 7.88
CA SER A 472 -14.46 -28.19 6.80
C SER A 472 -15.94 -28.10 7.17
N MET A 473 -16.34 -28.51 8.38
CA MET A 473 -17.72 -28.35 8.84
C MET A 473 -18.13 -26.87 8.85
N TRP A 474 -17.28 -25.98 9.35
CA TRP A 474 -17.56 -24.54 9.41
C TRP A 474 -17.71 -23.91 8.02
N PHE A 475 -16.70 -24.04 7.16
CA PHE A 475 -16.62 -23.37 5.86
C PHE A 475 -17.44 -24.05 4.75
N GLU A 476 -17.65 -25.36 4.83
CA GLU A 476 -18.36 -26.09 3.77
C GLU A 476 -19.83 -26.38 4.08
N LEU A 477 -20.21 -26.42 5.36
CA LEU A 477 -21.59 -26.73 5.76
C LEU A 477 -22.24 -25.55 6.48
N LEU A 478 -21.63 -25.03 7.55
CA LEU A 478 -22.30 -24.02 8.38
C LEU A 478 -22.42 -22.67 7.66
N LEU A 479 -21.31 -22.09 7.18
CA LEU A 479 -21.33 -20.79 6.50
C LEU A 479 -22.21 -20.77 5.24
N PRO A 480 -22.19 -21.79 4.36
CA PRO A 480 -23.11 -21.83 3.22
C PRO A 480 -24.58 -21.93 3.64
N GLY A 481 -24.87 -22.63 4.75
CA GLY A 481 -26.21 -22.67 5.34
C GLY A 481 -26.67 -21.30 5.84
N ILE A 482 -25.81 -20.59 6.56
CA ILE A 482 -26.05 -19.21 7.06
C ILE A 482 -26.30 -18.26 5.86
N SER A 483 -25.44 -18.33 4.84
CA SER A 483 -25.55 -17.50 3.63
C SER A 483 -26.88 -17.73 2.89
N LYS A 484 -27.30 -18.99 2.72
CA LYS A 484 -28.61 -19.33 2.13
C LYS A 484 -29.80 -18.80 2.92
N MET A 485 -29.65 -18.71 4.24
CA MET A 485 -30.68 -18.17 5.12
C MET A 485 -30.73 -16.64 5.14
N LYS A 486 -29.79 -15.95 4.46
CA LYS A 486 -29.68 -14.48 4.41
C LYS A 486 -29.64 -13.84 5.80
N ILE A 487 -29.04 -14.53 6.76
CA ILE A 487 -28.75 -14.01 8.10
C ILE A 487 -27.30 -13.51 8.16
N PRO A 488 -26.92 -12.67 9.13
CA PRO A 488 -25.56 -12.16 9.25
C PRO A 488 -24.52 -13.28 9.21
N VAL A 489 -23.59 -13.16 8.26
CA VAL A 489 -22.51 -14.15 8.06
C VAL A 489 -21.30 -13.70 8.89
N PRO A 490 -20.83 -14.51 9.85
CA PRO A 490 -19.55 -14.26 10.47
C PRO A 490 -18.47 -14.48 9.40
N LEU A 491 -17.71 -13.43 9.10
CA LEU A 491 -16.56 -13.54 8.20
C LEU A 491 -15.44 -14.30 8.92
N GLY A 492 -14.67 -15.07 8.16
CA GLY A 492 -13.45 -15.71 8.66
C GLY A 492 -12.36 -14.68 8.91
N GLY A 493 -11.45 -14.99 9.83
CA GLY A 493 -10.44 -14.06 10.34
C GLY A 493 -10.76 -13.68 11.78
N THR A 494 -9.72 -13.65 12.61
CA THR A 494 -9.77 -13.45 14.07
C THR A 494 -10.33 -12.11 14.53
#